data_AF-A0A0F4KRH8-F1
#
_entry.id   AF-A0A0F4KRH8-F1
#
_cell.length_a   1.000
_cell.length_b   1.000
_cell.length_c   1.000
_cell.angle_alpha   90.00
_cell.angle_beta   90.00
_cell.angle_gamma   90.00
#
_symmetry.space_group_name_H-M   'P 1'
#
loop_
_entity.id
_entity.type
_entity.pdbx_description
1 polymer ?
#
loop_
_entity_poly.entity_id
_entity_poly.type
_entity_poly.pdbx_seq_one_letter_code
_entity_poly.pdbx_strand_id
1 'polypeptide(L)'
;MRMFSQLLIRVIHGYQKYISPGLPASCRYYPTCSAYMIEAIQKQGLILGVIMGLARILRCNPFNRGGFDPVPDTFTLLRNQHPEQYEDEIIAQKFHPQKRRETNE
;
A
#
# COMPACT_ATOMS: atom_id res chain seq x y z
N MET A 1 21.60 6.39 -6.19
CA MET A 1 21.15 6.16 -4.79
C MET A 1 20.29 4.90 -4.68
N ARG A 2 20.88 3.68 -4.73
CA ARG A 2 20.08 2.42 -4.79
C ARG A 2 20.41 1.37 -3.73
N MET A 3 21.52 1.48 -2.99
CA MET A 3 21.93 0.44 -2.05
C MET A 3 21.12 0.44 -0.75
N PHE A 4 20.89 1.61 -0.16
CA PHE A 4 20.18 1.73 1.13
C PHE A 4 18.69 1.35 1.04
N SER A 5 18.02 1.74 -0.04
CA SER A 5 16.62 1.33 -0.30
C SER A 5 16.49 -0.18 -0.43
N GLN A 6 17.43 -0.85 -1.09
CA GLN A 6 17.42 -2.30 -1.22
C GLN A 6 17.65 -3.01 0.11
N LEU A 7 18.52 -2.48 0.97
CA LEU A 7 18.73 -3.02 2.32
C LEU A 7 17.45 -2.98 3.14
N LEU A 8 16.74 -1.84 3.13
CA LEU A 8 15.51 -1.70 3.89
C LEU A 8 14.39 -2.61 3.34
N ILE A 9 14.26 -2.71 2.02
CA ILE A 9 13.30 -3.63 1.39
C ILE A 9 13.59 -5.08 1.79
N ARG A 10 14.86 -5.49 1.86
CA ARG A 10 15.24 -6.83 2.35
C ARG A 10 14.86 -7.04 3.81
N VAL A 11 15.00 -6.02 4.66
CA VAL A 11 14.54 -6.09 6.06
C VAL A 11 13.01 -6.26 6.12
N ILE A 12 12.26 -5.51 5.31
CA ILE A 12 10.79 -5.64 5.25
C ILE A 12 10.38 -7.03 4.73
N HIS A 13 11.05 -7.57 3.70
CA HIS A 13 10.81 -8.93 3.25
C HIS A 13 11.19 -9.98 4.30
N GLY A 14 12.26 -9.76 5.06
CA GLY A 14 12.62 -10.60 6.21
C GLY A 14 11.50 -10.60 7.25
N TYR A 15 10.97 -9.43 7.60
CA TYR A 15 9.81 -9.31 8.48
C TYR A 15 8.59 -10.07 7.93
N GLN A 16 8.26 -9.91 6.64
CA GLN A 16 7.14 -10.62 6.01
C GLN A 16 7.34 -12.15 6.01
N LYS A 17 8.57 -12.64 5.88
CA LYS A 17 8.86 -14.08 5.80
C LYS A 17 8.94 -14.75 7.17
N TYR A 18 9.51 -14.08 8.16
CA TYR A 18 9.83 -14.69 9.46
C TYR A 18 8.86 -14.29 10.58
N ILE A 19 8.26 -13.09 10.51
CA ILE A 19 7.41 -12.57 11.59
C ILE A 19 5.94 -12.57 11.18
N SER A 20 5.61 -12.15 9.95
CA SER A 20 4.22 -12.07 9.49
C SER A 20 3.44 -13.39 9.53
N PRO A 21 4.02 -14.59 9.30
CA PRO A 21 3.26 -15.84 9.36
C PRO A 21 2.75 -16.20 10.76
N GLY A 22 3.42 -15.69 11.81
CA GLY A 22 3.02 -15.87 13.20
C GLY A 22 2.02 -14.82 13.71
N LEU A 23 1.67 -13.83 12.89
CA LEU A 23 0.75 -12.75 13.24
C LEU A 23 -0.56 -12.90 12.47
N PRO A 24 -1.72 -12.60 13.09
CA PRO A 24 -2.98 -12.59 12.38
C PRO A 24 -2.97 -11.52 11.28
N ALA A 25 -3.68 -11.78 10.18
CA ALA A 25 -3.85 -10.85 9.07
C ALA A 25 -4.56 -9.57 9.54
N SER A 26 -3.77 -8.61 10.02
CA SER A 26 -4.26 -7.41 10.72
C SER A 26 -4.35 -6.18 9.81
N CYS A 27 -3.75 -6.26 8.62
CA CYS A 27 -3.75 -5.14 7.69
C CYS A 27 -5.13 -4.96 7.06
N ARG A 28 -5.72 -3.77 7.25
CA ARG A 28 -7.03 -3.39 6.72
C ARG A 28 -6.98 -2.74 5.34
N TYR A 29 -5.79 -2.39 4.86
CA TYR A 29 -5.59 -1.74 3.58
C TYR A 29 -5.09 -2.71 2.51
N TYR A 30 -5.48 -2.44 1.25
CA TYR A 30 -4.92 -3.08 0.07
C TYR A 30 -4.24 -2.00 -0.81
N PRO A 31 -2.97 -2.17 -1.24
CA PRO A 31 -2.02 -3.20 -0.79
C PRO A 31 -1.73 -3.11 0.72
N THR A 32 -1.14 -4.16 1.29
CA THR A 32 -0.82 -4.21 2.73
C THR A 32 0.15 -3.09 3.13
N CYS A 33 0.21 -2.70 4.41
CA CYS A 33 1.10 -1.64 4.89
C CYS A 33 2.58 -1.88 4.56
N SER A 34 3.03 -3.14 4.60
CA SER A 34 4.40 -3.50 4.23
C SER A 34 4.64 -3.41 2.72
N ALA A 35 3.69 -3.87 1.90
CA ALA A 35 3.77 -3.71 0.44
C ALA A 35 3.75 -2.23 0.03
N TYR A 36 2.86 -1.43 0.64
CA TYR A 36 2.79 0.01 0.44
C TYR A 36 4.11 0.69 0.81
N MET A 37 4.74 0.31 1.92
CA MET A 37 6.02 0.88 2.34
C MET A 37 7.13 0.58 1.33
N ILE A 38 7.18 -0.65 0.80
CA ILE A 38 8.16 -1.03 -0.25
C ILE A 38 7.95 -0.19 -1.51
N GLU A 39 6.71 -0.08 -1.98
CA GLU A 39 6.37 0.70 -3.18
C GLU A 39 6.64 2.19 -2.97
N ALA A 40 6.33 2.75 -1.80
CA ALA A 40 6.62 4.14 -1.45
C ALA A 40 8.12 4.43 -1.41
N ILE A 41 8.94 3.50 -0.90
CA ILE A 41 10.41 3.62 -0.92
C ILE A 41 10.95 3.59 -2.35
N GLN A 42 10.34 2.79 -3.22
CA GLN A 42 10.73 2.68 -4.62
C GLN A 42 10.35 3.93 -5.44
N LYS A 43 9.16 4.50 -5.20
CA LYS A 43 8.65 5.70 -5.89
C LYS A 43 9.23 7.00 -5.36
N GLN A 44 9.15 7.24 -4.05
CA GLN A 44 9.47 8.53 -3.40
C GLN A 44 10.88 8.57 -2.77
N GLY A 45 11.58 7.43 -2.74
CA GLY A 45 12.88 7.28 -2.09
C GLY A 45 12.80 6.88 -0.62
N LEU A 46 13.95 6.58 -0.01
CA LEU A 46 14.04 5.91 1.30
C LEU A 46 13.31 6.67 2.41
N ILE A 47 13.63 7.96 2.62
CA ILE A 47 13.12 8.73 3.76
C ILE A 47 11.62 8.98 3.61
N LEU A 48 11.20 9.51 2.46
CA LEU A 48 9.80 9.82 2.19
C LEU A 48 8.94 8.55 2.18
N GLY A 49 9.43 7.47 1.57
CA GLY A 49 8.73 6.19 1.53
C GLY A 49 8.55 5.53 2.91
N VAL A 50 9.58 5.61 3.77
CA VAL A 50 9.47 5.15 5.16
C VAL A 50 8.44 5.98 5.93
N ILE A 51 8.48 7.30 5.80
CA ILE A 51 7.53 8.19 6.46
C ILE A 51 6.09 7.89 6.02
N MET A 52 5.84 7.72 4.70
CA MET A 52 4.52 7.36 4.17
C MET A 52 4.04 6.00 4.69
N GLY A 53 4.92 4.99 4.68
CA GLY A 53 4.61 3.66 5.17
C GLY A 53 4.28 3.64 6.67
N LEU A 54 5.07 4.35 7.50
CA LEU A 54 4.84 4.46 8.94
C LEU A 54 3.53 5.20 9.25
N ALA A 55 3.26 6.31 8.56
CA ALA A 55 2.00 7.04 8.69
C ALA A 55 0.79 6.15 8.39
N ARG A 56 0.89 5.28 7.38
CA ARG A 56 -0.16 4.31 7.05
C ARG A 56 -0.31 3.21 8.11
N ILE A 57 0.79 2.71 8.67
CA ILE A 57 0.75 1.72 9.77
C ILE A 57 -0.01 2.28 10.97
N LEU A 58 0.26 3.53 11.37
CA LEU A 58 -0.43 4.18 12.48
C LEU A 58 -1.96 4.31 12.25
N ARG A 59 -2.37 4.52 10.98
CA ARG A 59 -3.80 4.52 10.60
C ARG A 59 -4.40 3.13 10.46
N CYS A 60 -3.58 2.10 10.34
CA CYS A 60 -4.03 0.72 10.15
C CYS A 60 -4.41 0.08 11.50
N ASN A 61 -5.49 0.57 12.09
CA ASN A 61 -6.03 0.08 13.36
C ASN A 61 -7.43 -0.58 13.17
N PRO A 62 -7.92 -1.37 14.14
CA PRO A 62 -9.18 -2.08 14.03
C PRO A 62 -10.43 -1.19 13.86
N PHE A 63 -10.36 0.07 14.28
CA PHE A 63 -11.48 1.01 14.18
C PHE A 63 -11.61 1.63 12.79
N ASN A 64 -10.62 1.44 11.94
CA ASN A 64 -10.63 1.90 10.57
C ASN A 64 -11.23 0.82 9.64
N ARG A 65 -12.09 1.21 8.70
CA ARG A 65 -12.64 0.25 7.70
C ARG A 65 -11.58 -0.22 6.72
N GLY A 66 -10.53 0.57 6.50
CA GLY A 66 -9.51 0.29 5.48
C GLY A 66 -10.02 0.53 4.06
N GLY A 67 -9.52 -0.26 3.12
CA GLY A 67 -9.88 -0.19 1.70
C GLY A 67 -8.69 -0.17 0.74
N PHE A 68 -8.95 0.11 -0.53
CA PHE A 68 -7.91 0.32 -1.53
C PHE A 68 -7.26 1.69 -1.34
N ASP A 69 -5.94 1.70 -1.19
CA ASP A 69 -5.14 2.91 -0.99
C ASP A 69 -3.78 2.68 -1.68
N PRO A 70 -3.66 2.97 -2.98
CA PRO A 70 -2.41 2.80 -3.73
C PRO A 70 -1.41 3.92 -3.40
N VAL A 71 -0.11 3.70 -3.65
CA VAL A 71 0.91 4.74 -3.48
C VAL A 71 0.78 5.76 -4.61
N PRO A 72 0.51 7.04 -4.32
CA PRO A 72 0.46 8.08 -5.35
C PRO A 72 1.85 8.47 -5.85
N ASP A 73 1.88 9.08 -7.03
CA ASP A 73 3.13 9.56 -7.64
C ASP A 73 3.73 10.78 -6.94
N THR A 74 2.94 11.47 -6.11
CA THR A 74 3.38 12.57 -5.26
C THR A 74 3.44 12.16 -3.79
N PHE A 75 4.37 12.74 -3.04
CA PHE A 75 4.44 12.50 -1.60
C PHE A 75 3.18 13.03 -0.91
N THR A 76 2.47 12.16 -0.20
CA THR A 76 1.36 12.53 0.67
C THR A 76 1.36 11.66 1.91
N LEU A 77 1.09 12.29 3.05
CA LEU A 77 0.87 11.56 4.29
C LEU A 77 -0.55 11.05 4.38
N LEU A 78 -1.52 11.66 3.70
CA LEU A 78 -2.93 11.35 3.82
C LEU A 78 -3.31 10.13 2.97
N ARG A 79 -4.54 9.65 3.15
CA ARG A 79 -5.10 8.61 2.29
C ARG A 79 -5.21 9.16 0.87
N ASN A 80 -4.93 8.35 -0.14
CA ASN A 80 -5.06 8.79 -1.53
C ASN A 80 -6.52 9.19 -1.80
N GLN A 81 -6.73 10.41 -2.29
CA GLN A 81 -8.06 10.96 -2.57
C GLN A 81 -8.62 10.46 -3.91
N HIS A 82 -7.73 10.08 -4.84
CA HIS A 82 -8.07 9.59 -6.16
C HIS A 82 -7.47 8.19 -6.42
N PRO A 83 -7.85 7.17 -5.63
CA PRO A 83 -7.35 5.81 -5.83
C PRO A 83 -7.69 5.25 -7.21
N GLU A 84 -8.78 5.70 -7.83
CA GLU A 84 -9.25 5.29 -9.16
C GLU A 84 -8.24 5.51 -10.28
N GLN A 85 -7.28 6.42 -10.11
CA GLN A 85 -6.22 6.70 -11.08
C GLN A 85 -5.16 5.60 -11.12
N TYR A 86 -5.13 4.72 -10.11
CA TYR A 86 -4.12 3.68 -9.92
C TYR A 86 -4.78 2.29 -9.81
N GLU A 87 -6.06 2.17 -10.19
CA GLU A 87 -6.80 0.91 -10.21
C GLU A 87 -6.64 0.23 -11.58
N ASP A 88 -6.01 -0.94 -11.60
CA ASP A 88 -6.07 -1.83 -12.77
C ASP A 88 -7.45 -2.47 -12.88
N GLU A 89 -7.83 -2.97 -14.07
CA GLU A 89 -9.14 -3.61 -14.32
C GLU A 89 -9.50 -4.69 -13.29
N ILE A 90 -8.51 -5.50 -12.90
CA ILE A 90 -8.66 -6.57 -11.90
C ILE A 90 -9.00 -5.99 -10.52
N ILE A 91 -8.34 -4.90 -10.12
CA ILE A 91 -8.56 -4.21 -8.84
C ILE A 91 -9.90 -3.47 -8.87
N ALA A 92 -10.19 -2.75 -9.95
CA ALA A 92 -11.45 -2.06 -10.17
C ALA A 92 -12.63 -3.04 -10.08
N GLN A 93 -12.52 -4.24 -10.64
CA GLN A 93 -13.57 -5.25 -10.54
C GLN A 93 -13.79 -5.74 -9.09
N LYS A 94 -12.72 -5.83 -8.30
CA LYS A 94 -12.79 -6.28 -6.90
C LYS A 94 -13.41 -5.23 -5.97
N PHE A 95 -13.13 -3.95 -6.19
CA PHE A 95 -13.56 -2.87 -5.29
C PHE A 95 -14.77 -2.06 -5.81
N HIS A 96 -14.97 -1.98 -7.13
CA HIS A 96 -16.06 -1.23 -7.81
C HIS A 96 -16.75 -2.06 -8.92
N PRO A 97 -17.46 -3.13 -8.56
CA PRO A 97 -18.03 -4.06 -9.55
C PRO A 97 -19.08 -3.44 -10.49
N GLN A 98 -19.65 -2.28 -10.12
CA GLN A 98 -20.65 -1.59 -10.94
C GLN A 98 -20.06 -0.94 -12.21
N LYS A 99 -18.80 -0.47 -12.16
CA LYS A 99 -18.11 0.17 -13.29
C LYS A 99 -17.96 -0.75 -14.51
N ARG A 100 -17.96 -2.07 -14.28
CA ARG A 100 -17.92 -3.10 -15.33
C ARG A 100 -19.14 -3.07 -16.25
N ARG A 101 -20.33 -2.71 -15.75
CA ARG A 101 -21.54 -2.76 -16.56
C ARG A 101 -21.53 -1.66 -17.64
N GLU A 102 -21.06 -0.47 -17.27
CA GLU A 102 -20.94 0.68 -18.16
C GLU A 102 -19.91 0.51 -19.29
N THR A 103 -18.86 -0.29 -19.09
CA THR A 103 -17.84 -0.52 -20.14
C THR A 103 -18.19 -1.63 -21.14
N ASN A 104 -19.24 -2.42 -20.87
CA ASN A 104 -19.66 -3.54 -21.73
C ASN A 104 -20.98 -3.24 -22.49
N GLU A 105 -21.49 -2.02 -22.38
CA GLU A 105 -22.54 -1.43 -23.24
C GLU A 105 -21.90 -0.51 -24.29
#